data_AF-A0A1G2THP4-F1
#
_entry.id   AF-A0A1G2THP4-F1
#
_cell.length_a   1.000
_cell.length_b   1.000
_cell.length_c   1.000
_cell.angle_alpha   90.00
_cell.angle_beta   90.00
_cell.angle_gamma   90.00
#
_symmetry.space_group_name_H-M   'P 1'
#
loop_
_entity.id
_entity.type
_entity.pdbx_description
1 polymer ?
#
loop_
_entity_poly.entity_id
_entity_poly.type
_entity_poly.pdbx_seq_one_letter_code
_entity_poly.pdbx_strand_id
1 'polypeptide(L)'
;MAKFNKNGTIEDFQGFIESVFGLPDDRFYSIWDLLTQQQRFTMRALKGIRKGDADKTKINLLISFSWLMSIANRMHINLEDEIWKRFPYICSYCGKLPCVCKAAKTDKRVVIRTEDSIRPHSLADFQKMFAEIYPSKRRTHAEAGVHLAEEMGEVSEAIHNYLGQHQEKQFSSLKSELSDFASCVFGVANSLKIDLAKELAATYSNNCHACHQLPCKCVFSEVVAFKS
;
A
#
# COMPACT_ATOMS: atom_id res chain seq x y z
N MET A 1 17.49 4.81 17.12
CA MET A 1 17.12 4.18 15.83
C MET A 1 15.61 4.08 15.80
N ALA A 2 14.96 4.62 14.76
CA ALA A 2 13.55 4.36 14.55
C ALA A 2 13.43 2.89 14.13
N LYS A 3 12.45 2.16 14.68
CA LYS A 3 12.22 0.75 14.33
C LYS A 3 10.72 0.49 14.28
N PHE A 4 10.26 -0.10 13.19
CA PHE A 4 8.92 -0.64 13.12
C PHE A 4 8.85 -1.98 13.85
N ASN A 5 7.87 -2.14 14.74
CA ASN A 5 7.59 -3.40 15.41
C ASN A 5 6.67 -4.25 14.54
N LYS A 6 6.96 -5.54 14.35
CA LYS A 6 6.11 -6.47 13.59
C LYS A 6 4.68 -6.63 14.17
N ASN A 7 4.46 -6.22 15.42
CA ASN A 7 3.14 -6.18 16.06
C ASN A 7 2.48 -4.80 15.99
N GLY A 8 3.11 -3.84 15.31
CA GLY A 8 2.61 -2.47 15.16
C GLY A 8 1.45 -2.37 14.18
N THR A 9 0.79 -1.22 14.22
CA THR A 9 -0.32 -0.85 13.35
C THR A 9 0.18 -0.41 11.96
N ILE A 10 -0.74 -0.14 11.02
CA ILE A 10 -0.38 0.50 9.75
C ILE A 10 0.07 1.94 10.03
N GLU A 11 -0.59 2.63 10.97
CA GLU A 11 -0.20 3.98 11.41
C GLU A 11 1.21 4.00 12.03
N ASP A 12 1.59 3.00 12.84
CA ASP A 12 2.94 2.86 13.38
C ASP A 12 3.99 2.77 12.26
N PHE A 13 3.68 2.01 11.20
CA PHE A 13 4.56 1.90 10.05
C PHE A 13 4.62 3.20 9.25
N GLN A 14 3.48 3.87 9.07
CA GLN A 14 3.39 5.16 8.41
C GLN A 14 4.23 6.23 9.14
N GLY A 15 4.13 6.29 10.47
CA GLY A 15 4.95 7.18 11.31
C GLY A 15 6.43 6.81 11.30
N PHE A 16 6.76 5.52 11.24
CA PHE A 16 8.14 5.07 11.02
C PHE A 16 8.69 5.60 9.68
N ILE A 17 7.94 5.47 8.59
CA ILE A 17 8.34 6.00 7.27
C ILE A 17 8.55 7.51 7.35
N GLU A 18 7.63 8.24 8.00
CA GLU A 18 7.78 9.68 8.21
C GLU A 18 9.09 10.03 8.91
N SER A 19 9.43 9.31 9.99
CA SER A 19 10.66 9.57 10.73
C SER A 19 11.93 9.38 9.88
N VAL A 20 11.94 8.37 8.99
CA VAL A 20 13.11 8.02 8.18
C VAL A 20 13.21 8.89 6.93
N PHE A 21 12.07 9.12 6.26
CA PHE A 21 12.02 9.65 4.90
C PHE A 21 11.38 11.04 4.80
N GLY A 22 10.64 11.52 5.80
CA GLY A 22 9.91 12.81 5.72
C GLY A 22 10.80 13.99 5.33
N LEU A 23 11.96 14.16 5.99
CA LEU A 23 12.89 15.24 5.67
C LEU A 23 13.45 15.18 4.23
N PRO A 24 14.03 14.06 3.74
CA PRO A 24 14.48 13.99 2.36
C PRO A 24 13.33 14.02 1.35
N ASP A 25 12.16 13.45 1.68
CA ASP A 25 10.97 13.52 0.84
C ASP A 25 10.58 14.99 0.59
N ASP A 26 10.53 15.82 1.63
CA ASP A 26 10.22 17.25 1.52
C ASP A 26 11.31 18.06 0.84
N ARG A 27 12.57 17.68 1.04
CA ARG A 27 13.70 18.43 0.47
C ARG A 27 13.92 18.14 -1.00
N PHE A 28 13.68 16.91 -1.44
CA PHE A 28 14.15 16.44 -2.75
C PHE A 28 13.02 16.01 -3.68
N TYR A 29 11.87 15.57 -3.16
CA TYR A 29 10.84 14.92 -3.97
C TYR A 29 9.57 15.78 -4.07
N SER A 30 9.16 16.09 -5.30
CA SER A 30 7.78 16.48 -5.56
C SER A 30 6.86 15.27 -5.34
N ILE A 31 5.56 15.52 -5.20
CA ILE A 31 4.56 14.43 -5.13
C ILE A 31 4.60 13.53 -6.38
N TRP A 32 4.95 14.09 -7.54
CA TRP A 32 5.15 13.33 -8.78
C TRP A 32 6.36 12.42 -8.73
N ASP A 33 7.43 12.86 -8.07
CA ASP A 33 8.59 12.02 -7.87
C ASP A 33 8.26 10.87 -6.90
N LEU A 34 7.56 11.13 -5.78
CA LEU A 34 7.09 10.08 -4.86
C LEU A 34 6.22 9.04 -5.60
N LEU A 35 5.26 9.50 -6.40
CA LEU A 35 4.39 8.66 -7.22
C LEU A 35 5.19 7.83 -8.24
N THR A 36 6.16 8.44 -8.92
CA THR A 36 7.03 7.75 -9.88
C THR A 36 7.81 6.63 -9.20
N GLN A 37 8.30 6.86 -7.98
CA GLN A 37 9.04 5.85 -7.22
C GLN A 37 8.11 4.72 -6.77
N GLN A 38 6.93 5.03 -6.25
CA GLN A 38 5.90 4.04 -5.92
C GLN A 38 5.60 3.16 -7.15
N GLN A 39 5.24 3.78 -8.28
CA GLN A 39 4.90 3.09 -9.54
C GLN A 39 6.05 2.21 -10.00
N ARG A 40 7.29 2.73 -10.00
CA ARG A 40 8.47 1.98 -10.43
C ARG A 40 8.68 0.71 -9.60
N PHE A 41 8.55 0.78 -8.28
CA PHE A 41 8.67 -0.39 -7.41
C PHE A 41 7.47 -1.35 -7.57
N THR A 42 6.26 -0.83 -7.77
CA THR A 42 5.09 -1.64 -8.15
C THR A 42 5.39 -2.45 -9.42
N MET A 43 5.84 -1.80 -10.49
CA MET A 43 6.16 -2.48 -11.76
C MET A 43 7.29 -3.52 -11.62
N ARG A 44 8.26 -3.29 -10.73
CA ARG A 44 9.30 -4.29 -10.41
C ARG A 44 8.72 -5.50 -9.67
N ALA A 45 7.78 -5.28 -8.74
CA ALA A 45 7.08 -6.37 -8.06
C ALA A 45 6.25 -7.22 -9.05
N LEU A 46 5.55 -6.56 -9.98
CA LEU A 46 4.82 -7.21 -11.08
C LEU A 46 5.74 -8.02 -12.01
N LYS A 47 6.92 -7.49 -12.32
CA LYS A 47 7.95 -8.25 -13.07
C LYS A 47 8.39 -9.50 -12.32
N GLY A 48 8.50 -9.45 -10.99
CA GLY A 48 8.74 -10.62 -10.14
C GLY A 48 7.62 -11.66 -10.27
N ILE A 49 6.35 -11.22 -10.18
CA ILE A 49 5.17 -12.08 -10.31
C ILE A 49 5.20 -12.79 -11.67
N ARG A 50 5.38 -12.03 -12.75
CA ARG A 50 5.44 -12.56 -14.12
C ARG A 50 6.56 -13.59 -14.32
N LYS A 51 7.67 -13.44 -13.58
CA LYS A 51 8.83 -14.35 -13.65
C LYS A 51 8.79 -15.49 -12.63
N GLY A 52 7.79 -15.53 -11.75
CA GLY A 52 7.75 -16.50 -10.63
C GLY A 52 8.82 -16.24 -9.56
N ASP A 53 9.36 -15.02 -9.48
CA ASP A 53 10.44 -14.64 -8.56
C ASP A 53 9.84 -14.01 -7.30
N ALA A 54 9.57 -14.85 -6.30
CA ALA A 54 8.89 -14.46 -5.06
C ALA A 54 9.72 -13.46 -4.23
N ASP A 55 11.04 -13.61 -4.18
CA ASP A 55 11.91 -12.70 -3.43
C ASP A 55 11.94 -11.31 -4.06
N LYS A 56 12.06 -11.25 -5.39
CA LYS A 56 11.94 -10.00 -6.14
C LYS A 56 10.57 -9.36 -5.92
N THR A 57 9.49 -10.13 -6.01
CA THR A 57 8.15 -9.57 -5.74
C THR A 57 8.07 -9.02 -4.33
N LYS A 58 8.51 -9.78 -3.33
CA LYS A 58 8.47 -9.39 -1.93
C LYS A 58 9.19 -8.06 -1.68
N ILE A 59 10.48 -7.96 -2.00
CA ILE A 59 11.24 -6.74 -1.68
C ILE A 59 10.66 -5.50 -2.38
N ASN A 60 10.25 -5.64 -3.65
CA ASN A 60 9.71 -4.51 -4.41
C ASN A 60 8.29 -4.14 -3.94
N LEU A 61 7.49 -5.10 -3.50
CA LEU A 61 6.17 -4.86 -2.92
C LEU A 61 6.28 -4.07 -1.61
N LEU A 62 7.22 -4.45 -0.73
CA LEU A 62 7.48 -3.76 0.54
C LEU A 62 7.94 -2.32 0.32
N ILE A 63 8.87 -2.11 -0.62
CA ILE A 63 9.36 -0.76 -0.95
C ILE A 63 8.24 0.07 -1.59
N SER A 64 7.46 -0.50 -2.50
CA SER A 64 6.30 0.19 -3.09
C SER A 64 5.28 0.62 -2.04
N PHE A 65 4.95 -0.26 -1.08
CA PHE A 65 4.09 0.08 0.05
C PHE A 65 4.67 1.18 0.94
N SER A 66 6.00 1.26 1.06
CA SER A 66 6.66 2.34 1.81
C SER A 66 6.54 3.69 1.10
N TRP A 67 6.63 3.73 -0.24
CA TRP A 67 6.38 4.95 -1.01
C TRP A 67 4.92 5.39 -0.96
N LEU A 68 3.98 4.45 -0.86
CA LEU A 68 2.58 4.78 -0.58
C LEU A 68 2.45 5.52 0.77
N MET A 69 3.18 5.09 1.81
CA MET A 69 3.19 5.80 3.11
C MET A 69 3.75 7.22 2.98
N SER A 70 4.86 7.41 2.25
CA SER A 70 5.40 8.75 1.96
C SER A 70 4.37 9.66 1.26
N ILE A 71 3.61 9.12 0.30
CA ILE A 71 2.52 9.84 -0.37
C ILE A 71 1.42 10.17 0.63
N ALA A 72 0.96 9.21 1.44
CA ALA A 72 -0.07 9.45 2.45
C ALA A 72 0.36 10.52 3.45
N ASN A 73 1.62 10.51 3.90
CA ASN A 73 2.19 11.53 4.79
C ASN A 73 2.20 12.92 4.16
N ARG A 74 2.71 13.03 2.91
CA ARG A 74 2.72 14.29 2.15
C ARG A 74 1.32 14.88 1.97
N MET A 75 0.32 14.02 1.87
CA MET A 75 -1.08 14.42 1.72
C MET A 75 -1.81 14.54 3.05
N HIS A 76 -1.14 14.31 4.18
CA HIS A 76 -1.71 14.29 5.54
C HIS A 76 -2.93 13.35 5.68
N ILE A 77 -2.82 12.15 5.12
CA ILE A 77 -3.85 11.10 5.18
C ILE A 77 -3.39 10.03 6.14
N ASN A 78 -4.16 9.74 7.20
CA ASN A 78 -3.98 8.53 8.00
C ASN A 78 -4.50 7.34 7.17
N LEU A 79 -3.58 6.53 6.63
CA LEU A 79 -3.96 5.48 5.70
C LEU A 79 -4.73 4.34 6.37
N GLU A 80 -4.44 4.04 7.63
CA GLU A 80 -5.15 3.00 8.37
C GLU A 80 -6.64 3.34 8.54
N ASP A 81 -6.94 4.58 8.92
CA ASP A 81 -8.31 5.06 9.07
C ASP A 81 -9.08 5.00 7.75
N GLU A 82 -8.45 5.38 6.64
CA GLU A 82 -9.09 5.33 5.32
C GLU A 82 -9.31 3.88 4.85
N ILE A 83 -8.36 2.97 5.13
CA ILE A 83 -8.54 1.53 4.90
C ILE A 83 -9.71 1.00 5.72
N TRP A 84 -9.80 1.35 7.01
CA TRP A 84 -10.88 0.88 7.88
C TRP A 84 -12.25 1.38 7.45
N LYS A 85 -12.37 2.68 7.14
CA LYS A 85 -13.61 3.28 6.61
C LYS A 85 -14.08 2.59 5.34
N ARG A 86 -13.14 2.18 4.50
CA ARG A 86 -13.42 1.57 3.20
C ARG A 86 -13.66 0.07 3.25
N PHE A 87 -12.99 -0.65 4.14
CA PHE A 87 -13.02 -2.11 4.21
C PHE A 87 -13.26 -2.64 5.63
N PRO A 88 -14.40 -2.33 6.28
CA PRO A 88 -14.67 -2.85 7.62
C PRO A 88 -15.15 -4.30 7.56
N TYR A 89 -14.21 -5.23 7.29
CA TYR A 89 -14.46 -6.68 7.09
C TYR A 89 -15.35 -7.05 5.91
N ILE A 90 -15.68 -6.13 5.02
CA ILE A 90 -16.50 -6.40 3.83
C ILE A 90 -15.86 -5.83 2.57
N CYS A 91 -16.17 -6.42 1.42
CA CYS A 91 -15.78 -5.85 0.13
C CYS A 91 -16.49 -4.50 -0.08
N SER A 92 -15.71 -3.44 -0.37
CA SER A 92 -16.20 -2.08 -0.60
C SER A 92 -17.18 -1.95 -1.78
N TYR A 93 -17.18 -2.91 -2.70
CA TYR A 93 -18.07 -2.96 -3.85
C TYR A 93 -19.38 -3.70 -3.55
N CYS A 94 -19.30 -5.01 -3.27
CA CYS A 94 -20.49 -5.85 -3.10
C CYS A 94 -21.01 -5.98 -1.66
N GLY A 95 -20.27 -5.49 -0.66
CA GLY A 95 -20.64 -5.59 0.76
C GLY A 95 -20.68 -7.02 1.31
N LYS A 96 -19.98 -7.97 0.68
CA LYS A 96 -19.93 -9.38 1.10
C LYS A 96 -18.56 -9.77 1.64
N LEU A 97 -18.58 -10.77 2.53
CA LEU A 97 -17.43 -11.48 3.10
C LEU A 97 -17.68 -13.00 2.94
N PRO A 98 -16.89 -13.75 2.15
CA PRO A 98 -15.89 -13.28 1.21
C PRO A 98 -16.50 -12.57 -0.01
N CYS A 99 -15.71 -11.77 -0.71
CA CYS A 99 -16.09 -11.06 -1.93
C CYS A 99 -16.59 -12.02 -3.04
N VAL A 100 -17.61 -11.58 -3.78
CA VAL A 100 -18.23 -12.32 -4.91
C VAL A 100 -18.19 -11.56 -6.25
N CYS A 101 -17.52 -10.41 -6.31
CA CYS A 101 -17.50 -9.52 -7.50
C CYS A 101 -16.99 -10.18 -8.78
N LYS A 102 -16.15 -11.23 -8.68
CA LYS A 102 -15.69 -12.01 -9.84
C LYS A 102 -16.83 -12.78 -10.53
N ALA A 103 -17.84 -13.20 -9.77
CA ALA A 103 -18.98 -13.97 -10.27
C ALA A 103 -20.19 -13.09 -10.61
N ALA A 104 -20.38 -11.99 -9.89
CA ALA A 104 -21.48 -11.05 -10.13
C ALA A 104 -20.97 -9.61 -9.97
N LYS A 105 -20.92 -8.86 -11.09
CA LYS A 105 -20.63 -7.43 -11.05
C LYS A 105 -21.80 -6.69 -10.40
N THR A 106 -21.48 -5.72 -9.56
CA THR A 106 -22.46 -4.87 -8.88
C THR A 106 -22.42 -3.48 -9.50
N ASP A 107 -23.56 -2.99 -9.98
CA ASP A 107 -23.65 -1.67 -10.62
C ASP A 107 -23.60 -0.50 -9.62
N LYS A 108 -23.81 -0.76 -8.32
CA LYS A 108 -23.81 0.26 -7.27
C LYS A 108 -22.94 -0.18 -6.09
N ARG A 109 -22.07 0.72 -5.63
CA ARG A 109 -21.32 0.55 -4.38
C ARG A 109 -22.28 0.53 -3.19
N VAL A 110 -22.02 -0.34 -2.23
CA VAL A 110 -22.81 -0.43 -0.99
C VAL A 110 -22.51 0.73 -0.06
N VAL A 111 -23.49 1.11 0.77
CA VAL A 111 -23.26 2.04 1.88
C VAL A 111 -22.60 1.27 3.00
N ILE A 112 -21.40 1.70 3.39
CA ILE A 112 -20.58 1.05 4.41
C ILE A 112 -20.88 1.67 5.78
N ARG A 113 -21.00 0.82 6.79
CA ARG A 113 -21.06 1.22 8.20
C ARG A 113 -19.89 0.57 8.92
N THR A 114 -19.18 1.35 9.72
CA THR A 114 -18.04 0.90 10.51
C THR A 114 -18.49 0.57 11.93
N GLU A 115 -17.88 -0.45 12.54
CA GLU A 115 -18.05 -0.78 13.95
C GLU A 115 -16.67 -0.95 14.57
N ASP A 116 -16.21 0.02 15.35
CA ASP A 116 -14.81 0.05 15.82
C ASP A 116 -14.44 -1.09 16.76
N SER A 117 -15.43 -1.79 17.34
CA SER A 117 -15.23 -2.98 18.19
C SER A 117 -14.52 -4.13 17.46
N ILE A 118 -14.66 -4.20 16.13
CA ILE A 118 -14.05 -5.24 15.28
C ILE A 118 -12.85 -4.72 14.48
N ARG A 119 -12.44 -3.45 14.65
CA ARG A 119 -11.30 -2.88 13.91
C ARG A 119 -10.00 -3.66 14.20
N PRO A 120 -9.21 -4.06 13.18
CA PRO A 120 -7.94 -4.73 13.40
C PRO A 120 -6.95 -3.86 14.21
N HIS A 121 -6.16 -4.48 15.08
CA HIS A 121 -5.23 -3.77 15.99
C HIS A 121 -3.77 -3.82 15.55
N SER A 122 -3.46 -4.42 14.40
CA SER A 122 -2.11 -4.50 13.87
C SER A 122 -2.12 -4.63 12.34
N LEU A 123 -0.99 -4.33 11.69
CA LEU A 123 -0.82 -4.53 10.25
C LEU A 123 -1.06 -6.01 9.87
N ALA A 124 -0.62 -6.94 10.72
CA ALA A 124 -0.86 -8.37 10.54
C ALA A 124 -2.35 -8.73 10.61
N ASP A 125 -3.14 -8.07 11.46
CA ASP A 125 -4.58 -8.30 11.55
C ASP A 125 -5.33 -7.69 10.36
N PHE A 126 -4.90 -6.52 9.86
CA PHE A 126 -5.40 -6.00 8.58
C PHE A 126 -5.11 -6.95 7.42
N GLN A 127 -3.91 -7.56 7.40
CA GLN A 127 -3.57 -8.56 6.39
C GLN A 127 -4.49 -9.79 6.46
N LYS A 128 -4.83 -10.27 7.66
CA LYS A 128 -5.81 -11.37 7.86
C LYS A 128 -7.21 -10.96 7.40
N MET A 129 -7.67 -9.77 7.77
CA MET A 129 -8.96 -9.21 7.32
C MET A 129 -9.06 -9.25 5.79
N PHE A 130 -8.04 -8.79 5.07
CA PHE A 130 -8.03 -8.85 3.61
C PHE A 130 -7.94 -10.27 3.04
N ALA A 131 -7.36 -11.23 3.77
CA ALA A 131 -7.37 -12.64 3.37
C ALA A 131 -8.79 -13.24 3.47
N GLU A 132 -9.61 -12.76 4.40
CA GLU A 132 -11.02 -13.15 4.52
C GLU A 132 -11.88 -12.49 3.45
N ILE A 133 -11.71 -11.18 3.22
CA ILE A 133 -12.46 -10.44 2.18
C ILE A 133 -12.11 -10.97 0.78
N TYR A 134 -10.81 -11.17 0.49
CA TYR A 134 -10.30 -11.57 -0.82
C TYR A 134 -9.43 -12.84 -0.75
N PRO A 135 -10.04 -14.04 -0.57
CA PRO A 135 -9.28 -15.28 -0.41
C PRO A 135 -8.38 -15.58 -1.61
N SER A 136 -7.08 -15.81 -1.35
CA SER A 136 -6.07 -16.05 -2.39
C SER A 136 -6.36 -17.27 -3.26
N LYS A 137 -7.05 -18.28 -2.73
CA LYS A 137 -7.47 -19.49 -3.47
C LYS A 137 -8.38 -19.19 -4.68
N ARG A 138 -8.98 -18.00 -4.76
CA ARG A 138 -9.90 -17.59 -5.83
C ARG A 138 -9.22 -16.84 -6.99
N ARG A 139 -7.91 -16.62 -6.91
CA ARG A 139 -7.16 -15.91 -7.95
C ARG A 139 -5.75 -16.47 -8.14
N THR A 140 -5.21 -16.29 -9.34
CA THR A 140 -3.81 -16.55 -9.64
C THR A 140 -2.92 -15.40 -9.15
N HIS A 141 -1.61 -15.63 -9.04
CA HIS A 141 -0.66 -14.56 -8.75
C HIS A 141 -0.68 -13.47 -9.83
N ALA A 142 -0.88 -13.85 -11.10
CA ALA A 142 -0.98 -12.92 -12.22
C ALA A 142 -2.22 -12.03 -12.09
N GLU A 143 -3.38 -12.59 -11.77
CA GLU A 143 -4.60 -11.81 -11.51
C GLU A 143 -4.42 -10.84 -10.33
N ALA A 144 -3.77 -11.27 -9.24
CA ALA A 144 -3.43 -10.38 -8.12
C ALA A 144 -2.50 -9.24 -8.56
N GLY A 145 -1.52 -9.53 -9.42
CA GLY A 145 -0.63 -8.53 -10.00
C GLY A 145 -1.34 -7.56 -10.95
N VAL A 146 -2.28 -8.04 -11.78
CA VAL A 146 -3.06 -7.17 -12.67
C VAL A 146 -3.88 -6.17 -11.86
N HIS A 147 -4.61 -6.61 -10.83
CA HIS A 147 -5.36 -5.68 -9.98
C HIS A 147 -4.42 -4.68 -9.28
N LEU A 148 -3.25 -5.10 -8.77
CA LEU A 148 -2.27 -4.16 -8.21
C LEU A 148 -1.80 -3.11 -9.24
N ALA A 149 -1.71 -3.48 -10.52
CA ALA A 149 -1.38 -2.55 -11.60
C ALA A 149 -2.53 -1.57 -11.91
N GLU A 150 -3.78 -2.06 -11.90
CA GLU A 150 -4.98 -1.25 -12.06
C GLU A 150 -5.06 -0.17 -10.96
N GLU A 151 -4.96 -0.58 -9.69
CA GLU A 151 -4.99 0.35 -8.55
C GLU A 151 -3.83 1.37 -8.57
N MET A 152 -2.66 0.99 -9.10
CA MET A 152 -1.54 1.92 -9.28
C MET A 152 -1.89 3.01 -10.31
N GLY A 153 -2.63 2.65 -11.37
CA GLY A 153 -3.17 3.59 -12.33
C GLY A 153 -4.19 4.52 -11.70
N GLU A 154 -5.13 3.98 -10.93
CA GLU A 154 -6.19 4.74 -10.25
C GLU A 154 -5.61 5.74 -9.23
N VAL A 155 -4.59 5.35 -8.45
CA VAL A 155 -3.84 6.28 -7.59
C VAL A 155 -3.21 7.43 -8.39
N SER A 156 -2.59 7.12 -9.54
CA SER A 156 -1.97 8.14 -10.40
C SER A 156 -3.01 9.13 -10.93
N GLU A 157 -4.16 8.64 -11.38
CA GLU A 157 -5.27 9.47 -11.87
C GLU A 157 -5.86 10.34 -10.75
N ALA A 158 -6.05 9.78 -9.55
CA ALA A 158 -6.60 10.51 -8.41
C ALA A 158 -5.66 11.63 -7.93
N ILE A 159 -4.35 11.37 -7.85
CA ILE A 159 -3.35 12.40 -7.55
C ILE A 159 -3.37 13.49 -8.62
N HIS A 160 -3.38 13.12 -9.90
CA HIS A 160 -3.42 14.07 -11.01
C HIS A 160 -4.63 14.99 -10.94
N ASN A 161 -5.81 14.40 -10.74
CA ASN A 161 -7.06 15.13 -10.70
C ASN A 161 -7.13 16.07 -9.49
N TYR A 162 -6.75 15.60 -8.31
CA TYR A 162 -6.72 16.43 -7.10
C TYR A 162 -5.73 17.58 -7.19
N LEU A 163 -4.51 17.35 -7.69
CA LEU A 163 -3.51 18.42 -7.81
C LEU A 163 -3.82 19.41 -8.93
N GLY A 164 -4.63 19.02 -9.93
CA GLY A 164 -5.05 19.92 -10.99
C GLY A 164 -6.17 20.87 -10.59
N GLN A 165 -7.04 20.48 -9.66
CA GLN A 165 -8.29 21.21 -9.38
C GLN A 165 -8.57 21.46 -7.88
N HIS A 166 -7.89 20.75 -6.98
CA HIS A 166 -7.98 20.88 -5.52
C HIS A 166 -9.41 20.78 -4.94
N GLN A 167 -10.28 19.96 -5.54
CA GLN A 167 -11.66 19.80 -5.05
C GLN A 167 -11.73 18.74 -3.95
N GLU A 168 -12.57 18.99 -2.94
CA GLU A 168 -12.74 18.07 -1.80
C GLU A 168 -13.16 16.66 -2.25
N LYS A 169 -14.07 16.55 -3.23
CA LYS A 169 -14.49 15.25 -3.77
C LYS A 169 -13.32 14.46 -4.38
N GLN A 170 -12.35 15.14 -5.00
CA GLN A 170 -11.16 14.49 -5.58
C GLN A 170 -10.21 14.03 -4.49
N PHE A 171 -10.11 14.79 -3.39
CA PHE A 171 -9.33 14.36 -2.23
C PHE A 171 -9.93 13.11 -1.58
N SER A 172 -11.26 13.03 -1.50
CA SER A 172 -11.96 11.81 -1.05
C SER A 172 -11.77 10.63 -1.99
N SER A 173 -11.74 10.86 -3.31
CA SER A 173 -11.35 9.83 -4.29
C SER A 173 -9.89 9.38 -4.07
N LEU A 174 -8.95 10.30 -3.89
CA LEU A 174 -7.56 9.98 -3.62
C LEU A 174 -7.40 9.07 -2.39
N LYS A 175 -8.06 9.40 -1.27
CA LYS A 175 -8.08 8.54 -0.07
C LYS A 175 -8.58 7.13 -0.36
N SER A 176 -9.60 7.02 -1.20
CA SER A 176 -10.15 5.73 -1.65
C SER A 176 -9.12 4.94 -2.45
N GLU A 177 -8.50 5.55 -3.47
CA GLU A 177 -7.55 4.85 -4.35
C GLU A 177 -6.27 4.45 -3.60
N LEU A 178 -5.80 5.26 -2.64
CA LEU A 178 -4.68 4.85 -1.77
C LEU A 178 -5.04 3.60 -0.94
N SER A 179 -6.29 3.53 -0.46
CA SER A 179 -6.79 2.39 0.31
C SER A 179 -6.99 1.14 -0.57
N ASP A 180 -7.48 1.30 -1.80
CA ASP A 180 -7.59 0.19 -2.76
C ASP A 180 -6.22 -0.36 -3.16
N PHE A 181 -5.25 0.52 -3.43
CA PHE A 181 -3.87 0.10 -3.68
C PHE A 181 -3.29 -0.68 -2.50
N ALA A 182 -3.48 -0.21 -1.26
CA ALA A 182 -3.07 -0.95 -0.06
C ALA A 182 -3.76 -2.32 0.03
N SER A 183 -5.06 -2.40 -0.28
CA SER A 183 -5.79 -3.69 -0.34
C SER A 183 -5.18 -4.66 -1.34
N CYS A 184 -4.70 -4.17 -2.49
CA CYS A 184 -4.02 -4.96 -3.50
C CYS A 184 -2.61 -5.39 -3.07
N VAL A 185 -1.89 -4.57 -2.29
CA VAL A 185 -0.63 -4.97 -1.64
C VAL A 185 -0.87 -6.15 -0.70
N PHE A 186 -1.86 -6.06 0.20
CA PHE A 186 -2.26 -7.20 1.05
C PHE A 186 -2.69 -8.40 0.21
N GLY A 187 -3.38 -8.14 -0.90
CA GLY A 187 -3.84 -9.18 -1.81
C GLY A 187 -2.72 -9.98 -2.47
N VAL A 188 -1.67 -9.31 -2.94
CA VAL A 188 -0.46 -9.95 -3.48
C VAL A 188 0.29 -10.68 -2.36
N ALA A 189 0.47 -10.04 -1.20
CA ALA A 189 1.16 -10.65 -0.07
C ALA A 189 0.49 -11.95 0.40
N ASN A 190 -0.84 -11.94 0.55
CA ASN A 190 -1.63 -13.12 0.93
C ASN A 190 -1.58 -14.23 -0.14
N SER A 191 -1.48 -13.86 -1.42
CA SER A 191 -1.37 -14.83 -2.51
C SER A 191 0.00 -15.53 -2.52
N LEU A 192 1.06 -14.79 -2.17
CA LEU A 192 2.43 -15.30 -2.09
C LEU A 192 2.87 -15.76 -0.70
N LYS A 193 1.97 -15.75 0.29
CA LYS A 193 2.25 -16.08 1.70
C LYS A 193 3.37 -15.22 2.33
N ILE A 194 3.44 -13.95 1.93
CA ILE A 194 4.36 -12.97 2.50
C ILE A 194 3.74 -12.39 3.77
N ASP A 195 4.44 -12.46 4.90
CA ASP A 195 4.07 -11.78 6.14
C ASP A 195 4.55 -10.32 6.08
N LEU A 196 3.67 -9.37 5.75
CA LEU A 196 4.08 -7.98 5.52
C LEU A 196 4.67 -7.36 6.78
N ALA A 197 4.05 -7.56 7.94
CA ALA A 197 4.50 -6.91 9.17
C ALA A 197 5.90 -7.38 9.57
N LYS A 198 6.15 -8.70 9.46
CA LYS A 198 7.47 -9.28 9.71
C LYS A 198 8.51 -8.81 8.70
N GLU A 199 8.19 -8.83 7.41
CA GLU A 199 9.15 -8.49 6.37
C GLU A 199 9.45 -6.99 6.31
N LEU A 200 8.48 -6.13 6.61
CA LEU A 200 8.71 -4.68 6.82
C LEU A 200 9.65 -4.44 8.00
N ALA A 201 9.37 -5.05 9.15
CA ALA A 201 10.22 -4.91 10.34
C ALA A 201 11.66 -5.40 10.09
N ALA A 202 11.83 -6.46 9.30
CA ALA A 202 13.14 -6.97 8.91
C ALA A 202 13.86 -6.02 7.93
N THR A 203 13.18 -5.62 6.84
CA THR A 203 13.72 -4.77 5.77
C THR A 203 14.19 -3.41 6.29
N TYR A 204 13.44 -2.86 7.25
CA TYR A 204 13.66 -1.54 7.83
C TYR A 204 14.28 -1.57 9.23
N SER A 205 14.88 -2.70 9.62
CA SER A 205 15.50 -2.89 10.94
C SER A 205 16.62 -1.89 11.26
N ASN A 206 17.26 -1.34 10.22
CA ASN A 206 18.31 -0.33 10.28
C ASN A 206 17.89 0.99 9.61
N ASN A 207 16.64 1.44 9.81
CA ASN A 207 16.08 2.64 9.17
C ASN A 207 15.96 2.45 7.64
N CYS A 208 16.46 3.37 6.80
CA CYS A 208 16.39 3.27 5.34
C CYS A 208 16.92 1.92 4.82
N HIS A 209 16.14 1.24 3.97
CA HIS A 209 16.51 -0.06 3.40
C HIS A 209 17.75 -0.03 2.48
N ALA A 210 18.19 1.15 2.04
CA ALA A 210 19.33 1.33 1.16
C ALA A 210 20.56 1.92 1.88
N CYS A 211 20.45 3.11 2.48
CA CYS A 211 21.59 3.77 3.13
C CYS A 211 21.70 3.49 4.64
N HIS A 212 20.69 2.87 5.26
CA HIS A 212 20.63 2.55 6.69
C HIS A 212 20.69 3.74 7.67
N GLN A 213 20.46 4.96 7.18
CA GLN A 213 20.52 6.20 7.98
C GLN A 213 19.14 6.75 8.35
N LEU A 214 19.13 7.58 9.40
CA LEU A 214 18.00 8.35 9.91
C LEU A 214 18.50 9.78 10.23
N PRO A 215 18.03 10.83 9.52
CA PRO A 215 17.19 10.77 8.32
C PRO A 215 17.92 10.06 7.17
N CYS A 216 17.14 9.52 6.23
CA CYS A 216 17.67 8.94 5.00
C CYS A 216 18.50 9.98 4.23
N LYS A 217 19.63 9.54 3.65
CA LYS A 217 20.52 10.39 2.82
C LYS A 217 20.56 9.96 1.35
N CYS A 218 19.69 9.03 0.95
CA CYS A 218 19.67 8.55 -0.44
C CYS A 218 19.31 9.69 -1.39
N VAL A 219 20.05 9.81 -2.48
CA VAL A 219 19.71 10.69 -3.60
C VAL A 219 19.03 9.92 -4.73
N PHE A 220 18.40 10.63 -5.68
CA PHE A 220 17.67 10.03 -6.80
C PHE A 220 18.45 8.91 -7.52
N SER A 221 19.73 9.15 -7.83
CA SER A 221 20.56 8.17 -8.54
C SER A 221 20.77 6.88 -7.74
N GLU A 222 20.95 6.97 -6.42
CA GLU A 222 21.09 5.80 -5.54
C GLU A 222 19.78 5.01 -5.48
N VAL A 223 18.65 5.71 -5.35
CA VAL A 223 17.34 5.05 -5.32
C VAL A 223 17.01 4.41 -6.68
N VAL A 224 17.41 5.00 -7.81
CA VAL A 224 17.30 4.39 -9.16
C VAL A 224 18.21 3.16 -9.29
N ALA A 225 19.45 3.26 -8.81
CA ALA A 225 20.46 2.22 -8.91
C ALA A 225 20.20 1.02 -7.99
N PHE A 226 19.30 1.14 -7.01
CA PHE A 226 18.92 0.04 -6.13
C PHE A 226 18.52 -1.21 -6.92
N LYS A 227 19.29 -2.29 -6.71
CA LYS A 227 19.07 -3.58 -7.34
C LYS A 227 18.25 -4.47 -6.41
N SER A 228 17.05 -4.78 -6.88
CA SER A 228 16.13 -5.75 -6.33
C SER A 228 15.84 -6.86 -7.33
#